data_AF-T5A861-F1
#
_entry.id   AF-T5A861-F1
#
_cell.length_a   1.000
_cell.length_b   1.000
_cell.length_c   1.000
_cell.angle_alpha   90.00
_cell.angle_beta   90.00
_cell.angle_gamma   90.00
#
_symmetry.space_group_name_H-M   'P 1'
#
loop_
_entity.id
_entity.type
_entity.pdbx_description
1 polymer ?
#
loop_
_entity_poly.entity_id
_entity_poly.type
_entity_poly.pdbx_seq_one_letter_code
_entity_poly.pdbx_strand_id
1 'polypeptide(L)'
;MDAAAPPPRCPGPDPDPAAKLGAAAPVSMRRKTTLSSLPPEIHLGVADCLIYPDALSLKHTNRHFYSIVDTGIELKIDWLVERRRLHLECPNDRRCDLGSDLRFCRGSVP
;
A
#
# COMPACT_ATOMS: atom_id res chain seq x y z
N MET A 1 -36.80 -10.33 31.89
CA MET A 1 -35.82 -9.29 31.51
C MET A 1 -34.59 -10.00 30.96
N ASP A 2 -34.33 -10.19 29.68
CA ASP A 2 -35.08 -9.97 28.44
C ASP A 2 -34.34 -10.84 27.40
N ALA A 3 -35.05 -11.70 26.68
CA ALA A 3 -34.46 -12.51 25.62
C ALA A 3 -34.35 -11.63 24.37
N ALA A 4 -33.14 -11.20 24.03
CA ALA A 4 -32.89 -10.36 22.86
C ALA A 4 -33.26 -11.11 21.56
N ALA A 5 -34.25 -10.59 20.83
CA ALA A 5 -34.68 -11.07 19.52
C ALA A 5 -33.60 -10.82 18.44
N PRO A 6 -33.44 -11.71 17.45
CA PRO A 6 -32.50 -11.48 16.34
C PRO A 6 -32.99 -10.38 15.38
N PRO A 7 -32.08 -9.67 14.69
CA PRO A 7 -32.40 -8.54 13.82
C PRO A 7 -33.18 -8.97 12.55
N PRO A 8 -33.98 -8.06 11.95
CA PRO A 8 -34.74 -8.34 10.74
C PRO A 8 -33.82 -8.55 9.53
N ARG A 9 -34.11 -9.58 8.74
CA ARG A 9 -33.40 -9.90 7.49
C ARG A 9 -33.82 -8.91 6.40
N CYS A 10 -32.85 -8.30 5.73
CA CYS A 10 -33.10 -7.44 4.57
C CYS A 10 -33.79 -8.23 3.43
N PRO A 11 -34.74 -7.62 2.68
CA PRO A 11 -35.25 -8.20 1.44
C PRO A 11 -34.15 -8.22 0.38
N GLY A 12 -33.96 -9.34 -0.31
CA GLY A 12 -33.06 -9.43 -1.47
C GLY A 12 -33.60 -8.63 -2.67
N PRO A 13 -32.75 -8.26 -3.63
CA PRO A 13 -33.18 -7.58 -4.85
C PRO A 13 -33.90 -8.56 -5.79
N ASP A 14 -35.03 -8.12 -6.35
CA ASP A 14 -35.81 -8.86 -7.35
C ASP A 14 -34.99 -9.12 -8.64
N PRO A 15 -35.27 -10.22 -9.36
CA PRO A 15 -34.66 -10.47 -10.67
C PRO A 15 -35.34 -9.66 -11.77
N ASP A 16 -34.58 -8.78 -12.44
CA ASP A 16 -35.04 -8.06 -13.64
C ASP A 16 -35.36 -9.04 -14.79
N PRO A 17 -36.53 -8.93 -15.46
CA PRO A 17 -36.85 -9.72 -16.63
C PRO A 17 -36.43 -9.02 -17.93
N ALA A 18 -35.55 -9.72 -18.65
CA ALA A 18 -35.47 -9.79 -20.11
C ALA A 18 -34.94 -8.61 -20.96
N ALA A 19 -34.05 -9.02 -21.88
CA ALA A 19 -33.89 -8.56 -23.26
C ALA A 19 -32.80 -7.50 -23.56
N LYS A 20 -31.67 -7.96 -24.11
CA LYS A 20 -31.50 -8.03 -25.59
C LYS A 20 -30.19 -8.73 -25.97
N LEU A 21 -30.34 -9.71 -26.85
CA LEU A 21 -29.28 -10.41 -27.57
C LEU A 21 -28.58 -9.40 -28.50
N GLY A 22 -27.39 -8.94 -28.12
CA GLY A 22 -26.51 -8.11 -28.93
C GLY A 22 -25.18 -8.82 -29.08
N ALA A 23 -24.75 -9.05 -30.33
CA ALA A 23 -23.56 -9.79 -30.71
C ALA A 23 -22.35 -9.45 -29.82
N ALA A 24 -21.81 -10.47 -29.15
CA ALA A 24 -20.55 -10.36 -28.41
C ALA A 24 -19.42 -10.13 -29.41
N ALA A 25 -19.04 -8.86 -29.59
CA ALA A 25 -17.70 -8.52 -30.08
C ALA A 25 -16.68 -9.30 -29.22
N PRO A 26 -15.55 -9.80 -29.78
CA PRO A 26 -14.54 -10.44 -28.96
C PRO A 26 -14.05 -9.40 -27.97
N VAL A 27 -14.48 -9.54 -26.71
CA VAL A 27 -13.96 -8.75 -25.60
C VAL A 27 -12.49 -9.08 -25.56
N SER A 28 -11.68 -8.21 -26.15
CA SER A 28 -10.23 -8.28 -26.06
C SER A 28 -9.90 -8.31 -24.58
N MET A 29 -9.68 -9.51 -24.03
CA MET A 29 -9.22 -9.72 -22.68
C MET A 29 -7.79 -9.18 -22.59
N ARG A 30 -7.68 -7.85 -22.52
CA ARG A 30 -6.47 -7.18 -22.08
C ARG A 30 -6.26 -7.68 -20.66
N ARG A 31 -5.40 -8.67 -20.50
CA ARG A 31 -4.93 -9.13 -19.20
C ARG A 31 -4.46 -7.88 -18.46
N LYS A 32 -5.11 -7.56 -17.35
CA LYS A 32 -4.73 -6.41 -16.53
C LYS A 32 -3.30 -6.66 -16.08
N THR A 33 -2.36 -5.87 -16.60
CA THR A 33 -0.97 -5.90 -16.16
C THR A 33 -0.97 -5.41 -14.71
N THR A 34 -0.65 -6.30 -13.78
CA THR A 34 -0.49 -5.96 -12.36
C THR A 34 0.96 -5.63 -12.08
N LEU A 35 1.24 -4.90 -11.00
CA LEU A 35 2.62 -4.61 -10.58
C LEU A 35 3.43 -5.91 -10.50
N SER A 36 2.89 -6.94 -9.85
CA SER A 36 3.54 -8.25 -9.69
C SER A 36 3.81 -9.01 -11.01
N SER A 37 3.21 -8.60 -12.13
CA SER A 37 3.46 -9.20 -13.44
C SER A 37 4.68 -8.63 -14.17
N LEU A 38 5.30 -7.59 -13.61
CA LEU A 38 6.51 -6.98 -14.15
C LEU A 38 7.76 -7.83 -13.82
N PRO A 39 8.83 -7.70 -14.62
CA PRO A 39 10.12 -8.32 -14.31
C PRO A 39 10.72 -7.78 -12.99
N PRO A 40 11.52 -8.59 -12.26
CA PRO A 40 12.21 -8.16 -11.03
C PRO A 40 13.08 -6.92 -11.21
N GLU A 41 13.68 -6.71 -12.37
CA GLU A 41 14.52 -5.54 -12.68
C GLU A 41 13.69 -4.25 -12.62
N ILE A 42 12.44 -4.30 -13.08
CA ILE A 42 11.52 -3.16 -12.99
C ILE A 42 11.08 -2.95 -11.54
N HIS A 43 10.86 -4.03 -10.78
CA HIS A 43 10.58 -3.91 -9.34
C HIS A 43 11.71 -3.24 -8.57
N LEU A 44 12.96 -3.59 -8.85
CA LEU A 44 14.14 -2.95 -8.27
C LEU A 44 14.22 -1.48 -8.65
N GLY A 45 14.06 -1.16 -9.94
CA GLY A 45 14.05 0.23 -10.40
C GLY A 45 12.95 1.08 -9.75
N VAL A 46 11.76 0.51 -9.53
CA VAL A 46 10.70 1.18 -8.77
C VAL A 46 11.14 1.40 -7.32
N ALA A 47 11.69 0.38 -6.65
CA ALA A 47 12.13 0.48 -5.26
C ALA A 47 13.20 1.57 -5.05
N ASP A 48 14.16 1.69 -5.98
CA ASP A 48 15.23 2.69 -5.94
C ASP A 48 14.74 4.14 -6.07
N CYS A 49 13.52 4.34 -6.59
CA CYS A 49 12.92 5.65 -6.75
C CYS A 49 12.07 6.10 -5.54
N LEU A 50 11.86 5.22 -4.55
CA LEU A 50 10.96 5.50 -3.43
C LEU A 50 11.69 6.13 -2.24
N ILE A 51 11.05 7.11 -1.62
CA ILE A 51 11.47 7.63 -0.32
C ILE A 51 11.18 6.63 0.79
N TYR A 52 11.89 6.75 1.92
CA TYR A 52 11.78 5.84 3.06
C TYR A 52 10.35 5.37 3.42
N PRO A 53 9.36 6.24 3.72
CA PRO A 53 8.04 5.79 4.13
C PRO A 53 7.31 4.99 3.05
N ASP A 54 7.52 5.30 1.77
CA ASP A 54 6.89 4.62 0.65
C ASP A 54 7.58 3.29 0.34
N ALA A 55 8.92 3.26 0.38
CA ALA A 55 9.72 2.05 0.25
C ALA A 55 9.37 1.04 1.36
N LEU A 56 9.27 1.50 2.61
CA LEU A 56 8.87 0.68 3.74
C LEU A 56 7.45 0.13 3.55
N SER A 57 6.53 0.96 3.06
CA SER A 57 5.17 0.53 2.74
C SER A 57 5.18 -0.58 1.68
N LEU A 58 5.92 -0.40 0.58
CA LEU A 58 6.06 -1.40 -0.48
C LEU A 58 6.65 -2.71 0.05
N LYS A 59 7.71 -2.64 0.87
CA LYS A 59 8.36 -3.78 1.51
C LYS A 59 7.38 -4.67 2.27
N HIS A 60 6.38 -4.07 2.92
CA HIS A 60 5.38 -4.79 3.72
C HIS A 60 4.15 -5.28 2.94
N THR A 61 4.05 -5.00 1.63
CA THR A 61 2.89 -5.45 0.83
C THR A 61 2.88 -6.94 0.53
N ASN A 62 4.04 -7.54 0.24
CA ASN A 62 4.16 -8.96 -0.06
C ASN A 62 5.58 -9.48 0.21
N ARG A 63 5.74 -10.81 0.20
CA ARG A 63 7.02 -11.49 0.48
C ARG A 63 8.13 -11.15 -0.54
N HIS A 64 7.78 -10.96 -1.82
CA HIS A 64 8.74 -10.63 -2.87
C HIS A 64 9.39 -9.27 -2.59
N PHE A 65 8.59 -8.22 -2.42
CA PHE A 65 9.07 -6.88 -2.07
C PHE A 65 9.77 -6.85 -0.71
N TYR A 66 9.31 -7.64 0.26
CA TYR A 66 10.00 -7.75 1.55
C TYR A 66 11.47 -8.18 1.41
N SER A 67 11.76 -9.05 0.43
CA SER A 67 13.11 -9.57 0.18
C SER A 67 14.01 -8.67 -0.66
N ILE A 68 13.44 -7.80 -1.50
CA ILE A 68 14.22 -6.99 -2.45
C ILE A 68 14.28 -5.50 -2.10
N VAL A 69 13.32 -4.97 -1.33
CA VAL A 69 13.27 -3.55 -0.99
C VAL A 69 14.18 -3.27 0.21
N ASP A 70 15.19 -2.45 -0.02
CA ASP A 70 16.06 -1.95 1.05
C ASP A 70 15.46 -0.72 1.72
N THR A 71 15.44 -0.73 3.05
CA THR A 71 14.97 0.36 3.92
C THR A 71 16.09 0.79 4.87
N GLY A 72 17.32 0.75 4.36
CA GLY A 72 18.55 1.05 5.06
C GLY A 72 18.62 2.47 5.62
N ILE A 73 19.68 2.71 6.39
CA ILE A 73 19.84 3.96 7.14
C ILE A 73 20.01 5.19 6.23
N GLU A 74 20.65 5.02 5.08
CA GLU A 74 20.89 6.09 4.10
C GLU A 74 19.57 6.69 3.60
N LEU A 75 18.62 5.83 3.22
CA LEU A 75 17.29 6.26 2.76
C LEU A 75 16.52 7.04 3.83
N LYS A 76 16.69 6.68 5.11
CA LYS A 76 16.09 7.40 6.23
C LYS A 76 16.71 8.78 6.43
N ILE A 77 18.04 8.86 6.29
CA ILE A 77 18.78 10.13 6.39
C ILE A 77 18.33 11.06 5.27
N ASP A 78 18.33 10.60 4.02
CA ASP A 78 17.95 11.41 2.86
C ASP A 78 16.53 11.95 3.01
N TRP A 79 15.60 11.10 3.45
CA TRP A 79 14.23 11.51 3.74
C TRP A 79 14.13 12.59 4.83
N LEU A 80 14.88 12.47 5.93
CA LEU A 80 14.89 13.48 7.00
C LEU A 80 15.55 14.79 6.55
N VAL A 81 16.64 14.72 5.79
CA VAL A 81 17.32 15.88 5.23
C VAL A 81 16.38 16.67 4.34
N GLU A 82 15.67 16.00 3.42
CA GLU A 82 14.74 16.67 2.51
C GLU A 82 13.53 17.25 3.26
N ARG A 83 12.96 16.55 4.25
CA ARG A 83 11.89 17.13 5.10
C ARG A 83 12.35 18.40 5.80
N ARG A 84 13.56 18.41 6.38
CA ARG A 84 14.11 19.59 7.05
C ARG A 84 14.35 20.74 6.09
N ARG A 85 14.85 20.45 4.88
CA ARG A 85 15.03 21.44 3.81
C ARG A 85 13.72 22.10 3.41
N LEU A 86 12.64 21.32 3.40
CA LEU A 86 11.29 21.79 3.11
C LEU A 86 10.58 22.41 4.34
N HIS A 87 11.26 22.55 5.47
CA HIS A 87 10.68 23.04 6.74
C HIS A 87 9.42 22.28 7.17
N LEU A 88 9.36 20.99 6.84
CA LEU A 88 8.31 20.10 7.29
C LEU A 88 8.63 19.60 8.71
N GLU A 89 7.57 19.29 9.46
CA GLU A 89 7.71 18.69 10.79
C GLU A 89 8.53 17.40 10.70
N CYS A 90 9.62 17.33 11.45
CA CYS A 90 10.47 16.16 11.50
C CYS A 90 9.95 15.23 12.61
N PRO A 91 9.88 13.91 12.37
CA PRO A 91 9.45 12.94 13.37
C PRO A 91 10.33 12.89 14.62
N ASN A 92 11.42 13.65 14.68
CA ASN A 92 12.28 13.77 15.84
C ASN A 92 12.84 15.19 15.89
N ASP A 93 12.26 16.00 16.76
CA ASP A 93 12.51 17.45 16.82
C ASP A 93 13.74 17.79 17.66
N ARG A 94 14.30 16.81 18.40
CA ARG A 94 15.39 17.02 19.38
C ARG A 94 16.60 16.11 19.20
N ARG A 95 16.47 14.94 18.57
CA ARG A 95 17.59 14.02 18.26
C ARG A 95 17.41 13.48 16.84
N CYS A 96 18.46 13.05 16.16
CA CYS A 96 18.30 12.32 14.89
C CYS A 96 18.37 10.82 15.17
N ASP A 97 17.48 10.31 16.04
CA ASP A 97 17.47 8.87 16.34
C ASP A 97 16.73 8.13 15.22
N LEU A 98 17.52 7.50 14.35
CA LEU A 98 17.04 6.66 13.25
C LEU A 98 16.54 5.32 13.83
N GLY A 99 15.32 5.34 14.36
CA GLY A 99 14.66 4.15 14.90
C GLY A 99 14.54 3.01 13.89
N SER A 100 14.28 1.80 14.40
CA SER A 100 13.96 0.66 13.53
C SER A 100 12.64 0.88 12.79
N ASP A 101 12.46 0.20 11.67
CA ASP A 101 11.23 0.26 10.88
C ASP A 101 9.99 -0.09 11.72
N LEU A 102 10.15 -1.04 12.64
CA LEU A 102 9.10 -1.41 13.59
C LEU A 102 8.68 -0.24 14.51
N ARG A 103 9.64 0.58 14.97
CA ARG A 103 9.32 1.77 15.79
C ARG A 103 8.61 2.83 14.96
N PHE A 104 9.05 3.01 13.70
CA PHE A 104 8.42 3.94 12.77
C PHE A 104 6.96 3.56 12.50
N CYS A 105 6.69 2.30 12.12
CA CYS A 105 5.33 1.82 11.88
C CYS A 105 4.41 1.92 13.11
N ARG A 106 4.97 1.88 14.33
CA ARG A 106 4.20 2.01 15.58
C ARG A 106 3.98 3.46 16.02
N GLY A 107 4.41 4.44 15.23
CA GLY A 107 4.36 5.86 15.63
C GLY A 107 5.19 6.13 16.89
N SER A 108 6.16 5.26 17.20
CA SER A 108 7.02 5.34 18.39
C SER A 108 8.36 6.00 18.08
N VAL A 109 8.44 6.73 16.97
CA VAL A 109 9.55 7.64 16.64
C VAL A 109 9.09 9.02 17.10
N PRO A 110 9.62 9.52 18.24
CA PRO A 110 9.21 10.77 18.87
C PRO A 110 9.96 11.97 18.30
#